data_AF-A0A536TLA2-F1
#
_entry.id   AF-A0A536TLA2-F1
#
_cell.length_a   1.000
_cell.length_b   1.000
_cell.length_c   1.000
_cell.angle_alpha   90.00
_cell.angle_beta   90.00
_cell.angle_gamma   90.00
#
_symmetry.space_group_name_H-M   'P 1'
#
loop_
_entity.id
_entity.type
_entity.pdbx_description
1 polymer ?
#
loop_
_entity_poly.entity_id
_entity_poly.type
_entity_poly.pdbx_seq_one_letter_code
_entity_poly.pdbx_strand_id
1 'polypeptide(L)'
;MTFHQAALVPALLCLSAVNSIAQTPPAASPAVPADVSPLYVVTYVEARPTAREEAAALLKSYREASRSSSGNLRSVVVRSVVRPGQFVVAAAWKDKAAWDAHMAAAGTKEFREKLNALRNAPADDRFHNALSVGPMEVASGSVYGVTHVDVIPPQKDNAIVALKVLGDQPSEPLHRVRDLALARGLRRERHVRAPARVPRQARRDGRRAL
;
A
#
# COMPACT_ATOMS: atom_id res chain seq x y z
N MET A 1 -42.39 -28.21 -61.38
CA MET A 1 -41.08 -28.90 -61.25
C MET A 1 -40.04 -27.91 -61.74
N THR A 2 -39.05 -27.39 -61.01
CA THR A 2 -38.52 -27.58 -59.66
C THR A 2 -37.62 -26.36 -59.43
N PHE A 3 -37.78 -25.67 -58.31
CA PHE A 3 -36.88 -24.59 -57.89
C PHE A 3 -35.58 -25.20 -57.33
N HIS A 4 -34.41 -24.74 -57.77
CA HIS A 4 -33.15 -24.96 -57.05
C HIS A 4 -32.75 -23.68 -56.33
N GLN A 5 -32.87 -23.73 -55.01
CA GLN A 5 -32.56 -22.67 -54.05
C GLN A 5 -31.06 -22.70 -53.75
N ALA A 6 -30.34 -21.63 -54.11
CA ALA A 6 -28.95 -21.43 -53.71
C ALA A 6 -28.90 -21.03 -52.23
N ALA A 7 -28.16 -21.82 -51.44
CA ALA A 7 -27.92 -21.55 -50.03
C ALA A 7 -26.96 -20.36 -49.88
N LEU A 8 -27.43 -19.30 -49.22
CA LEU A 8 -26.66 -18.11 -48.90
C LEU A 8 -26.23 -18.20 -47.42
N VAL A 9 -24.94 -18.43 -47.19
CA VAL A 9 -24.33 -18.45 -45.84
C VAL A 9 -24.15 -17.00 -45.38
N PRO A 10 -24.77 -16.56 -44.27
CA PRO A 10 -24.55 -15.20 -43.79
C PRO A 10 -23.20 -15.13 -43.05
N ALA A 11 -22.30 -14.30 -43.56
CA ALA A 11 -21.07 -13.91 -42.87
C ALA A 11 -21.42 -13.07 -41.64
N LEU A 12 -21.20 -13.63 -40.45
CA LEU A 12 -21.39 -12.95 -39.17
C LEU A 12 -20.19 -12.01 -38.92
N LEU A 13 -20.39 -10.72 -39.18
CA LEU A 13 -19.44 -9.67 -38.84
C LEU A 13 -19.51 -9.41 -37.32
N CYS A 14 -18.57 -10.00 -36.56
CA CYS A 14 -18.41 -9.70 -35.14
C CYS A 14 -17.79 -8.30 -34.96
N LEU A 15 -18.62 -7.29 -34.66
CA LEU A 15 -18.14 -6.03 -34.11
C LEU A 15 -17.67 -6.26 -32.67
N SER A 16 -16.36 -6.39 -32.46
CA SER A 16 -15.75 -6.31 -31.13
C SER A 16 -15.72 -4.84 -30.69
N ALA A 17 -16.69 -4.44 -29.88
CA ALA A 17 -16.63 -3.19 -29.13
C ALA A 17 -15.52 -3.30 -28.07
N VAL A 18 -14.43 -2.56 -28.26
CA VAL A 18 -13.40 -2.39 -27.24
C VAL A 18 -13.99 -1.50 -26.15
N ASN A 19 -14.51 -2.11 -25.09
CA ASN A 19 -14.87 -1.39 -23.88
C ASN A 19 -13.58 -0.89 -23.23
N SER A 20 -13.25 0.37 -23.50
CA SER A 20 -12.19 1.10 -22.82
C SER A 20 -12.61 1.26 -21.36
N ILE A 21 -12.08 0.39 -20.49
CA ILE A 21 -12.24 0.50 -19.05
C ILE A 21 -11.43 1.74 -18.65
N ALA A 22 -12.10 2.87 -18.45
CA ALA A 22 -11.49 4.03 -17.84
C ALA A 22 -11.00 3.61 -16.45
N GLN A 23 -9.69 3.41 -16.30
CA GLN A 23 -9.07 3.12 -15.01
C GLN A 23 -9.32 4.33 -14.13
N THR A 24 -10.11 4.15 -13.08
CA THR A 24 -10.24 5.16 -12.02
C THR A 24 -8.84 5.48 -11.51
N PRO A 25 -8.41 6.75 -11.49
CA PRO A 25 -7.11 7.12 -10.94
C PRO A 25 -6.97 6.51 -9.54
N PRO A 26 -5.82 5.90 -9.22
CA PRO A 26 -5.61 5.37 -7.88
C PRO A 26 -5.86 6.51 -6.87
N ALA A 27 -6.69 6.25 -5.87
CA ALA A 27 -6.97 7.20 -4.81
C ALA A 27 -5.63 7.69 -4.23
N ALA A 28 -5.49 9.01 -4.08
CA ALA A 28 -4.30 9.59 -3.48
C ALA A 28 -4.06 8.97 -2.11
N SER A 29 -2.83 8.55 -1.83
CA SER A 29 -2.47 8.04 -0.51
C SER A 29 -2.79 9.11 0.55
N PRO A 30 -3.40 8.73 1.69
CA PRO A 30 -3.81 9.71 2.70
C PRO A 30 -2.62 10.57 3.13
N ALA A 31 -2.85 11.88 3.23
CA ALA A 31 -1.82 12.84 3.59
C ALA A 31 -1.26 12.55 4.99
N VAL A 32 0.07 12.38 5.07
CA VAL A 32 0.80 12.31 6.34
C VAL A 32 0.85 13.71 6.94
N PRO A 33 0.53 13.89 8.24
CA PRO A 33 0.77 15.14 8.93
C PRO A 33 2.25 15.56 8.81
N ALA A 34 2.50 16.85 8.56
CA ALA A 34 3.85 17.36 8.29
C ALA A 34 4.78 17.33 9.52
N ASP A 35 4.21 17.20 10.72
CA ASP A 35 4.89 17.20 12.02
C ASP A 35 5.41 15.82 12.45
N VAL A 36 5.16 14.76 11.67
CA VAL A 36 5.71 13.43 11.96
C VAL A 36 7.24 13.44 11.78
N SER A 37 7.96 13.26 12.88
CA SER A 37 9.42 13.14 12.89
C SER A 37 9.90 12.18 14.00
N PRO A 38 10.78 11.21 13.71
CA PRO A 38 11.14 10.78 12.36
C PRO A 38 9.96 10.11 11.64
N LEU A 39 9.87 10.30 10.33
CA LEU A 39 8.89 9.65 9.46
C LEU A 39 9.39 8.25 9.09
N TYR A 40 8.58 7.23 9.36
CA TYR A 40 8.85 5.88 8.90
C TYR A 40 8.02 5.55 7.67
N VAL A 41 8.67 4.99 6.66
CA VAL A 41 8.02 4.52 5.43
C VAL A 41 8.32 3.04 5.27
N VAL A 42 7.26 2.25 5.13
CA VAL A 42 7.34 0.82 4.80
C VAL A 42 6.77 0.62 3.41
N THR A 43 7.62 0.28 2.46
CA THR A 43 7.24 -0.01 1.08
C THR A 43 7.19 -1.52 0.87
N TYR A 44 6.00 -2.04 0.56
CA TYR A 44 5.82 -3.43 0.17
C TYR A 44 5.98 -3.58 -1.34
N VAL A 45 6.77 -4.55 -1.76
CA VAL A 45 7.07 -4.85 -3.17
C VAL A 45 6.83 -6.32 -3.44
N GLU A 46 6.04 -6.61 -4.46
CA GLU A 46 5.87 -7.96 -5.02
C GLU A 46 6.47 -7.99 -6.43
N ALA A 47 7.51 -8.79 -6.64
CA ALA A 47 8.12 -9.02 -7.95
C ALA A 47 7.44 -10.18 -8.68
N ARG A 48 7.43 -10.13 -10.02
CA ARG A 48 7.00 -11.26 -10.85
C ARG A 48 7.88 -12.50 -10.55
N PRO A 49 7.34 -13.72 -10.65
CA PRO A 49 8.10 -14.93 -10.34
C PRO A 49 9.44 -15.06 -11.08
N THR A 50 9.51 -14.56 -12.32
CA THR A 50 10.71 -14.60 -13.18
C THR A 50 11.69 -13.45 -12.93
N ALA A 51 11.29 -12.41 -12.19
CA ALA A 51 12.06 -11.17 -12.03
C ALA A 51 12.64 -10.99 -10.61
N ARG A 52 12.58 -12.02 -9.76
CA ARG A 52 12.88 -11.92 -8.32
C ARG A 52 14.31 -11.45 -8.03
N GLU A 53 15.29 -12.02 -8.72
CA GLU A 53 16.70 -11.67 -8.51
C GLU A 53 17.04 -10.29 -9.08
N GLU A 54 16.46 -9.93 -10.21
CA GLU A 54 16.59 -8.59 -10.79
C GLU A 54 15.98 -7.52 -9.87
N ALA A 55 14.79 -7.79 -9.32
CA ALA A 55 14.17 -6.92 -8.33
C ALA A 55 15.01 -6.81 -7.05
N ALA A 56 15.60 -7.91 -6.58
CA ALA A 56 16.48 -7.90 -5.41
C ALA A 56 17.72 -7.02 -5.64
N ALA A 57 18.36 -7.13 -6.80
CA ALA A 57 19.49 -6.29 -7.18
C ALA A 57 19.10 -4.81 -7.29
N LEU A 58 17.97 -4.52 -7.94
CA LEU A 58 17.44 -3.17 -8.09
C LEU A 58 17.12 -2.53 -6.73
N LEU A 59 16.45 -3.27 -5.84
CA LEU A 59 16.12 -2.80 -4.48
C LEU A 59 17.35 -2.60 -3.61
N LYS A 60 18.39 -3.42 -3.77
CA LYS A 60 19.67 -3.23 -3.09
C LYS A 60 20.33 -1.91 -3.53
N SER A 61 20.34 -1.61 -4.82
CA SER A 61 20.86 -0.33 -5.32
C SER A 61 20.04 0.86 -4.84
N TYR A 62 18.70 0.73 -4.83
CA TYR A 62 17.81 1.75 -4.28
C TYR A 62 18.10 2.04 -2.82
N ARG A 63 18.31 1.01 -1.99
CA ARG A 63 18.69 1.16 -0.58
C ARG A 63 19.93 2.04 -0.40
N GLU A 64 20.98 1.79 -1.19
CA GLU A 64 22.21 2.57 -1.09
C GLU A 64 21.99 4.02 -1.53
N ALA A 65 21.23 4.25 -2.60
CA ALA A 65 20.87 5.59 -3.04
C ALA A 65 20.03 6.34 -1.98
N SER A 66 19.07 5.67 -1.33
CA SER A 66 18.29 6.25 -0.24
C SER A 66 19.18 6.62 0.95
N ARG A 67 20.14 5.77 1.34
CA ARG A 67 21.07 6.04 2.45
C ARG A 67 21.95 7.27 2.21
N SER A 68 22.29 7.52 0.95
CA SER A 68 23.05 8.72 0.55
C SER A 68 22.17 9.96 0.37
N SER A 69 20.85 9.85 0.49
CA SER A 69 19.94 10.98 0.35
C SER A 69 19.89 11.82 1.62
N SER A 70 19.86 13.15 1.45
CA SER A 70 19.73 14.07 2.58
C SER A 70 18.49 13.76 3.42
N GLY A 71 18.66 13.66 4.73
CA GLY A 71 17.59 13.37 5.68
C GLY A 71 17.14 11.90 5.74
N ASN A 72 17.77 10.98 5.02
CA ASN A 72 17.60 9.55 5.31
C ASN A 72 18.36 9.22 6.61
N LEU A 73 17.66 8.61 7.56
CA LEU A 73 18.24 8.16 8.82
C LEU A 73 18.55 6.66 8.77
N ARG A 74 17.78 5.91 7.95
CA ARG A 74 17.96 4.48 7.72
C ARG A 74 17.22 4.06 6.47
N SER A 75 17.77 3.09 5.77
CA SER A 75 17.02 2.23 4.84
C SER A 75 17.50 0.79 4.95
N VAL A 76 16.55 -0.13 5.08
CA VAL A 76 16.77 -1.58 5.00
C VAL A 76 15.89 -2.17 3.91
N VAL A 77 16.39 -3.21 3.27
CA VAL A 77 15.64 -4.03 2.33
C VAL A 77 15.72 -5.45 2.82
N VAL A 78 14.57 -6.08 3.00
CA VAL A 78 14.45 -7.47 3.42
C VAL A 78 13.65 -8.24 2.38
N ARG A 79 14.03 -9.49 2.15
CA ARG A 79 13.33 -10.44 1.29
C ARG A 79 12.65 -11.47 2.17
N SER A 80 11.41 -11.83 1.84
CA SER A 80 10.71 -12.90 2.55
C SER A 80 11.38 -14.25 2.27
N VAL A 81 11.66 -14.99 3.33
CA VAL A 81 12.22 -16.36 3.25
C VAL A 81 11.17 -17.37 2.76
N VAL A 82 9.88 -17.07 2.94
CA VAL A 82 8.77 -17.95 2.54
C VAL A 82 8.26 -17.64 1.15
N ARG A 83 8.30 -16.35 0.74
CA ARG A 83 7.82 -15.88 -0.56
C ARG A 83 8.92 -15.05 -1.23
N PRO A 84 9.86 -15.66 -1.97
CA PRO A 84 11.04 -14.97 -2.48
C PRO A 84 10.79 -13.85 -3.52
N GLY A 85 9.54 -13.61 -3.93
CA GLY A 85 9.14 -12.43 -4.71
C GLY A 85 8.69 -11.24 -3.86
N GLN A 86 8.55 -11.41 -2.54
CA GLN A 86 8.14 -10.37 -1.62
C GLN A 86 9.35 -9.71 -0.96
N PHE A 87 9.34 -8.39 -1.03
CA PHE A 87 10.34 -7.54 -0.40
C PHE A 87 9.64 -6.46 0.42
N VAL A 88 10.33 -6.03 1.46
CA VAL A 88 9.95 -4.87 2.26
C VAL A 88 11.14 -3.93 2.30
N VAL A 89 10.90 -2.67 1.91
CA VAL A 89 11.81 -1.56 2.19
C VAL A 89 11.29 -0.85 3.43
N ALA A 90 12.07 -0.82 4.50
CA ALA A 90 11.75 -0.03 5.68
C ALA A 90 12.78 1.10 5.79
N ALA A 91 12.29 2.33 5.76
CA ALA A 91 13.10 3.53 5.79
C ALA A 91 12.65 4.50 6.89
N ALA A 92 13.61 5.12 7.55
CA ALA A 92 13.39 6.22 8.48
C ALA A 92 13.95 7.50 7.85
N TRP A 93 13.13 8.56 7.87
CA TRP A 93 13.44 9.87 7.33
C TRP A 93 13.31 10.90 8.43
N LYS A 94 14.13 11.95 8.36
CA LYS A 94 14.06 13.08 9.28
C LYS A 94 12.64 13.63 9.38
N ASP A 95 12.00 13.81 8.23
CA ASP A 95 10.66 14.37 8.09
C ASP A 95 10.07 14.02 6.71
N LYS A 96 8.82 14.44 6.49
CA LYS A 96 8.11 14.24 5.21
C LYS A 96 8.75 15.00 4.04
N ALA A 97 9.39 16.14 4.29
CA ALA A 97 10.04 16.92 3.24
C ALA A 97 11.28 16.20 2.69
N ALA A 98 12.07 15.56 3.56
CA ALA A 98 13.20 14.72 3.16
C ALA A 98 12.74 13.52 2.30
N TRP A 99 11.66 12.86 2.69
CA TRP A 99 11.04 11.79 1.89
C TRP A 99 10.56 12.31 0.53
N ASP A 100 9.82 13.42 0.51
CA ASP A 100 9.28 13.98 -0.74
C ASP A 100 10.39 14.42 -1.70
N ALA A 101 11.47 15.01 -1.18
CA ALA A 101 12.65 15.37 -1.97
C ALA A 101 13.34 14.12 -2.56
N HIS A 102 13.52 13.06 -1.75
CA HIS A 102 14.04 11.78 -2.23
C HIS A 102 13.13 11.19 -3.32
N MET A 103 11.82 11.28 -3.15
CA MET A 103 10.82 10.81 -4.10
C MET A 103 10.79 11.60 -5.41
N ALA A 104 11.10 12.90 -5.37
CA ALA A 104 11.17 13.75 -6.54
C ALA A 104 12.49 13.63 -7.32
N ALA A 105 13.55 13.06 -6.72
CA ALA A 105 14.86 12.91 -7.34
C ALA A 105 14.80 12.02 -8.60
N ALA A 106 15.57 12.40 -9.62
CA ALA A 106 15.60 11.71 -10.91
C ALA A 106 15.92 10.22 -10.77
N GLY A 107 16.93 9.87 -9.96
CA GLY A 107 17.30 8.47 -9.72
C GLY A 107 16.19 7.65 -9.04
N THR A 108 15.36 8.26 -8.18
CA THR A 108 14.22 7.57 -7.56
C THR A 108 13.08 7.35 -8.55
N LYS A 109 12.83 8.32 -9.45
CA LYS A 109 11.86 8.17 -10.54
C LYS A 109 12.26 7.04 -11.48
N GLU A 110 13.52 7.04 -11.93
CA GLU A 110 14.08 5.99 -12.78
C GLU A 110 14.02 4.62 -12.11
N PHE A 111 14.36 4.53 -10.82
CA PHE A 111 14.20 3.30 -10.03
C PHE A 111 12.75 2.81 -10.05
N ARG A 112 11.77 3.70 -9.81
CA ARG A 112 10.36 3.31 -9.78
C ARG A 112 9.85 2.86 -11.14
N GLU A 113 10.31 3.49 -12.22
CA GLU A 113 10.02 3.04 -13.59
C GLU A 113 10.56 1.64 -13.85
N LYS A 114 11.82 1.38 -13.50
CA LYS A 114 12.40 0.02 -13.59
C LYS A 114 11.64 -0.97 -12.74
N LEU A 115 11.30 -0.62 -11.50
CA LEU A 115 10.55 -1.48 -10.60
C LEU A 115 9.15 -1.80 -11.16
N ASN A 116 8.49 -0.84 -11.81
CA ASN A 116 7.18 -1.04 -12.44
C ASN A 116 7.22 -2.15 -13.49
N ALA A 117 8.33 -2.29 -14.22
CA ALA A 117 8.50 -3.39 -15.17
C ALA A 117 8.69 -4.74 -14.47
N LEU A 118 9.20 -4.79 -13.23
CA LEU A 118 9.52 -6.05 -12.54
C LEU A 118 8.40 -6.53 -11.61
N ARG A 119 7.48 -5.65 -11.20
CA ARG A 119 6.49 -5.92 -10.16
C ARG A 119 5.29 -6.74 -10.66
N ASN A 120 4.76 -7.60 -9.79
CA ASN A 120 3.51 -8.35 -9.98
C ASN A 120 2.28 -7.55 -9.52
N ALA A 121 2.46 -6.58 -8.62
CA ALA A 121 1.43 -5.68 -8.12
C ALA A 121 2.03 -4.29 -7.86
N PRO A 122 1.22 -3.21 -7.80
CA PRO A 122 1.71 -1.90 -7.41
C PRO A 122 2.48 -1.94 -6.08
N ALA A 123 3.58 -1.19 -6.00
CA ALA A 123 4.27 -1.00 -4.74
C ALA A 123 3.38 -0.18 -3.77
N ASP A 124 3.34 -0.59 -2.51
CA ASP A 124 2.48 0.02 -1.48
C ASP A 124 3.36 0.71 -0.44
N ASP A 125 3.41 2.05 -0.49
CA ASP A 125 4.12 2.90 0.48
C ASP A 125 3.19 3.20 1.67
N ARG A 126 3.61 2.80 2.88
CA ARG A 126 2.88 3.08 4.11
C ARG A 126 3.67 3.98 5.04
N PHE A 127 3.03 5.07 5.47
CA PHE A 127 3.59 6.04 6.38
C PHE A 127 3.20 5.75 7.82
N HIS A 128 4.18 5.85 8.70
CA HIS A 128 4.06 5.49 10.10
C HIS A 128 4.82 6.46 11.02
N ASN A 129 4.33 6.54 12.25
CA ASN A 129 5.05 7.14 13.36
C ASN A 129 5.78 6.02 14.13
N ALA A 130 6.85 6.37 14.83
CA ALA A 130 7.47 5.46 15.79
C ALA A 130 6.46 5.05 16.87
N LEU A 131 6.43 3.76 17.20
CA LEU A 131 5.73 3.26 18.39
C LEU A 131 6.74 2.82 19.45
N SER A 132 7.62 1.89 19.08
CA SER A 132 8.79 1.48 19.85
C SER A 132 9.90 1.14 18.85
N VAL A 133 11.07 1.73 19.04
CA VAL A 133 12.18 1.64 18.08
C VAL A 133 13.47 1.38 18.83
N GLY A 134 14.06 0.21 18.59
CA GLY A 134 15.37 -0.16 19.13
C GLY A 134 16.55 0.46 18.35
N PRO A 135 17.77 0.18 18.79
CA PRO A 135 18.98 0.73 18.17
C PRO A 135 19.10 0.34 16.69
N MET A 136 19.58 1.30 15.90
CA MET A 136 19.48 1.31 14.43
C MET A 136 20.53 0.46 13.69
N GLU A 137 21.36 -0.29 14.43
CA GLU A 137 22.41 -1.16 13.91
C GLU A 137 21.86 -2.33 13.09
N VAL A 138 22.58 -2.79 12.07
CA VAL A 138 22.27 -4.03 11.33
C VAL A 138 23.39 -5.04 11.59
N ALA A 139 23.10 -6.11 12.34
CA ALA A 139 24.04 -7.22 12.47
C ALA A 139 23.93 -8.14 11.25
N SER A 140 25.06 -8.66 10.76
CA SER A 140 25.06 -9.72 9.75
C SER A 140 24.24 -10.92 10.25
N GLY A 141 23.49 -11.57 9.36
CA GLY A 141 22.63 -12.71 9.70
C GLY A 141 21.35 -12.39 10.48
N SER A 142 20.97 -11.11 10.61
CA SER A 142 19.70 -10.73 11.28
C SER A 142 18.48 -11.21 10.49
N VAL A 143 17.48 -11.73 11.21
CA VAL A 143 16.14 -12.01 10.67
C VAL A 143 15.20 -10.89 11.11
N TYR A 144 14.31 -10.47 10.20
CA TYR A 144 13.33 -9.42 10.45
C TYR A 144 11.92 -10.00 10.48
N GLY A 145 11.18 -9.69 11.54
CA GLY A 145 9.73 -9.89 11.62
C GLY A 145 9.02 -8.68 11.03
N VAL A 146 8.16 -8.89 10.04
CA VAL A 146 7.30 -7.83 9.50
C VAL A 146 5.87 -8.30 9.60
N THR A 147 5.09 -7.66 10.48
CA THR A 147 3.71 -8.02 10.77
C THR A 147 2.82 -6.80 10.62
N HIS A 148 1.68 -6.95 9.95
CA HIS A 148 0.61 -5.97 9.99
C HIS A 148 -0.33 -6.30 11.15
N VAL A 149 -0.70 -5.29 11.92
CA VAL A 149 -1.69 -5.41 13.00
C VAL A 149 -2.89 -4.54 12.65
N ASP A 150 -3.99 -5.18 12.30
CA ASP A 150 -5.26 -4.52 12.02
C ASP A 150 -6.05 -4.31 13.31
N VAL A 151 -6.38 -3.06 13.60
CA VAL A 151 -7.10 -2.68 14.82
C VAL A 151 -8.41 -2.00 14.45
N ILE A 152 -9.51 -2.51 15.00
CA ILE A 152 -10.80 -1.85 14.83
C ILE A 152 -10.76 -0.46 15.48
N PRO A 153 -11.40 0.58 14.89
CA PRO A 153 -11.26 1.95 15.38
C PRO A 153 -11.49 2.16 16.89
N PRO A 154 -12.47 1.49 17.54
CA PRO A 154 -12.69 1.64 18.99
C PRO A 154 -11.54 1.13 19.86
N GLN A 155 -10.70 0.22 19.35
CA GLN A 155 -9.61 -0.41 20.10
C GLN A 155 -8.23 0.21 19.77
N LYS A 156 -8.18 1.23 18.92
CA LYS A 156 -6.92 1.82 18.42
C LYS A 156 -5.98 2.22 19.57
N ASP A 157 -6.47 2.95 20.57
CA ASP A 157 -5.62 3.45 21.66
C ASP A 157 -5.15 2.30 22.58
N ASN A 158 -6.03 1.34 22.86
CA ASN A 158 -5.68 0.14 23.64
C ASN A 158 -4.60 -0.68 22.93
N ALA A 159 -4.72 -0.88 21.62
CA ALA A 159 -3.75 -1.61 20.83
C ALA A 159 -2.40 -0.88 20.77
N ILE A 160 -2.39 0.45 20.66
CA ILE A 160 -1.15 1.24 20.72
C ILE A 160 -0.42 1.00 22.04
N VAL A 161 -1.14 1.02 23.17
CA VAL A 161 -0.55 0.75 24.48
C VAL A 161 0.02 -0.67 24.55
N ALA A 162 -0.77 -1.68 24.17
CA ALA A 162 -0.35 -3.08 24.22
C ALA A 162 0.86 -3.37 23.32
N LEU A 163 0.85 -2.85 22.09
CA LEU A 163 1.94 -3.01 21.13
C LEU A 163 3.20 -2.28 21.58
N LYS A 164 3.08 -1.12 22.25
CA LYS A 164 4.22 -0.44 22.83
C LYS A 164 4.87 -1.28 23.94
N VAL A 165 4.05 -1.83 24.84
CA VAL A 165 4.54 -2.72 25.92
C VAL A 165 5.30 -3.91 25.33
N LEU A 166 4.75 -4.53 24.27
CA LEU A 166 5.41 -5.63 23.57
C LEU A 166 6.74 -5.21 22.93
N GLY A 167 6.76 -4.07 22.23
CA GLY A 167 7.96 -3.57 21.54
C GLY A 167 9.09 -3.13 22.48
N ASP A 168 8.74 -2.70 23.70
CA ASP A 168 9.72 -2.31 24.72
C ASP A 168 10.30 -3.51 25.49
N GLN A 169 9.73 -4.73 25.33
CA GLN A 169 10.31 -5.93 25.94
C GLN A 169 11.64 -6.28 25.26
N PRO A 170 12.67 -6.70 26.03
CA PRO A 170 13.88 -7.25 25.44
C PRO A 170 13.57 -8.56 24.69
N SER A 171 14.18 -8.74 23.53
CA SER A 171 14.05 -9.99 22.76
C SER A 171 14.83 -11.12 23.44
N GLU A 172 14.19 -12.27 23.67
CA GLU A 172 14.86 -13.49 24.17
C GLU A 172 16.09 -13.87 23.31
N PRO A 173 17.21 -14.31 23.91
CA PRO A 173 18.50 -14.44 23.22
C PRO A 173 18.57 -15.50 22.11
N LEU A 174 17.61 -16.42 22.00
CA LEU A 174 17.68 -17.55 21.06
C LEU A 174 17.27 -17.24 19.62
N HIS A 175 16.51 -16.17 19.38
CA HIS A 175 16.13 -15.75 18.03
C HIS A 175 16.00 -14.24 18.01
N ARG A 176 17.09 -13.53 17.71
CA ARG A 176 17.12 -12.07 17.60
C ARG A 176 16.33 -11.61 16.36
N VAL A 177 15.01 -11.75 16.41
CA VAL A 177 14.05 -11.13 15.50
C VAL A 177 13.99 -9.66 15.89
N ARG A 178 14.46 -8.80 14.99
CA ARG A 178 14.32 -7.36 15.21
C ARG A 178 12.98 -6.94 14.65
N ASP A 179 12.03 -6.72 15.56
CA ASP A 179 10.71 -6.22 15.21
C ASP A 179 10.76 -4.70 15.10
N LEU A 180 10.21 -4.18 14.00
CA LEU A 180 9.98 -2.77 13.80
C LEU A 180 8.49 -2.50 14.02
N ALA A 181 8.13 -2.07 15.23
CA ALA A 181 6.76 -1.72 15.57
C ALA A 181 6.44 -0.30 15.10
N LEU A 182 5.53 -0.19 14.13
CA LEU A 182 5.13 1.07 13.51
C LEU A 182 3.62 1.23 13.55
N ALA A 183 3.15 2.37 14.05
CA ALA A 183 1.72 2.66 14.16
C ALA A 183 1.25 3.59 13.03
N ARG A 184 0.03 3.37 12.52
CA ARG A 184 -0.62 4.25 11.52
C ARG A 184 -1.64 5.16 12.20
N GLY A 185 -1.57 6.46 11.94
CA GLY A 185 -2.58 7.42 12.37
C GLY A 185 -3.86 7.31 11.53
N LEU A 186 -4.96 6.82 12.12
CA LEU A 186 -6.27 6.79 11.46
C LEU A 186 -6.97 8.14 11.66
N ARG A 187 -7.11 8.95 10.60
CA ARG A 187 -7.99 10.13 10.58
C ARG A 187 -9.38 9.69 10.11
N ARG A 188 -10.42 10.13 10.83
CA ARG A 188 -11.84 9.82 10.55
C ARG A 188 -12.27 10.32 9.16
N GLU A 189 -12.70 9.42 8.28
CA GLU A 189 -13.62 9.80 7.22
C GLU A 189 -15.03 9.89 7.82
N ARG A 190 -15.53 11.13 7.96
CA ARG A 190 -16.93 11.35 8.28
C ARG A 190 -17.74 11.01 7.03
N HIS A 191 -18.34 9.83 7.03
CA HIS A 191 -19.39 9.48 6.07
C HIS A 191 -20.56 10.43 6.30
N VAL A 192 -20.71 11.43 5.44
CA VAL A 192 -21.93 12.26 5.38
C VAL A 192 -23.04 11.34 4.87
N ARG A 193 -23.86 10.86 5.79
CA ARG A 193 -25.06 10.09 5.48
C ARG A 193 -26.03 11.04 4.76
N ALA A 194 -26.23 10.84 3.46
CA ALA A 194 -27.27 11.55 2.71
C ALA A 194 -28.64 11.26 3.34
N PRO A 195 -29.53 12.26 3.50
CA PRO A 195 -30.84 12.03 4.07
C PRO A 195 -31.70 11.18 3.13
N ALA A 196 -32.36 10.16 3.69
CA ALA A 196 -33.28 9.28 2.98
C ALA A 196 -34.42 10.09 2.33
N ARG A 197 -34.62 9.92 1.01
CA ARG A 197 -35.82 10.39 0.32
C ARG A 197 -37.03 9.61 0.85
N VAL A 198 -37.93 10.30 1.55
CA VAL A 198 -39.26 9.80 1.90
C VAL A 198 -40.11 9.77 0.63
N PRO A 199 -40.74 8.62 0.26
CA PRO A 199 -41.67 8.59 -0.87
C PRO A 199 -42.94 9.37 -0.54
N ARG A 200 -43.31 10.34 -1.39
CA ARG A 200 -44.62 11.00 -1.34
C ARG A 200 -45.71 9.95 -1.58
N GLN A 201 -46.46 9.60 -0.54
CA GLN A 201 -47.65 8.79 -0.65
C GLN A 201 -48.75 9.62 -1.33
N ALA A 202 -49.26 9.09 -2.43
CA ALA A 202 -50.33 9.67 -3.21
C ALA A 202 -51.59 9.85 -2.34
N ARG A 203 -52.05 11.10 -2.18
CA ARG A 203 -53.41 11.36 -1.69
C ARG A 203 -54.38 10.88 -2.77
N ARG A 204 -55.15 9.85 -2.45
CA ARG A 204 -56.38 9.47 -3.15
C ARG A 204 -57.57 9.85 -2.27
N ASP A 205 -58.61 10.32 -2.94
CA ASP A 205 -59.80 11.02 -2.47
C ASP A 205 -60.63 10.34 -1.38
N GLY A 206 -61.36 11.17 -0.63
CA GLY A 206 -62.79 10.91 -0.41
C GLY A 206 -63.35 11.06 1.02
N ARG A 207 -64.22 12.07 1.16
CA ARG A 207 -65.45 12.16 2.00
C ARG A 207 -65.44 12.78 3.42
N ARG A 208 -66.14 13.93 3.46
CA ARG A 208 -67.27 14.37 4.32
C ARG A 208 -67.16 14.37 5.86
N ALA A 209 -67.37 15.58 6.40
CA ALA A 209 -68.22 16.03 7.53
C ALA A 209 -67.53 17.31 8.07
N LEU A 210 -68.11 18.51 8.16
CA LEU A 210 -69.47 19.02 8.31
C LEU A 210 -69.64 20.29 7.46
#